data_AF-A0A8C9GAF9-F1
#
_entry.id   AF-A0A8C9GAF9-F1
#
_cell.length_a   1.000
_cell.length_b   1.000
_cell.length_c   1.000
_cell.angle_alpha   90.00
_cell.angle_beta   90.00
_cell.angle_gamma   90.00
#
_symmetry.space_group_name_H-M   'P 1'
#
loop_
_entity.id
_entity.type
_entity.pdbx_description
1 polymer ?
#
loop_
_entity_poly.entity_id
_entity_poly.type
_entity_poly.pdbx_seq_one_letter_code
_entity_poly.pdbx_strand_id
1 'polypeptide(L)' 'LPDGLSIPSWQRGAANRWHEKWFALYQNVLFYFESEQSARPAGIYMLEGCSCERAVVKLWLD' A
#
# COMPACT_ATOMS: atom_id res chain seq x y z
N LEU A 1 -33.91 29.80 -12.95
CA LEU A 1 -34.56 29.05 -11.86
C LEU A 1 -33.53 28.79 -10.77
N PRO A 2 -33.87 29.00 -9.50
CA PRO A 2 -32.95 28.99 -8.38
C PRO A 2 -33.09 27.68 -7.62
N ASP A 3 -32.29 26.68 -7.93
CA ASP A 3 -32.06 25.58 -7.01
C ASP A 3 -30.58 25.28 -7.03
N GLY A 4 -29.94 25.62 -5.92
CA GLY A 4 -28.51 25.55 -5.68
C GLY A 4 -28.01 24.11 -5.69
N LEU A 5 -27.99 23.49 -6.87
CA LEU A 5 -27.25 22.28 -7.15
C LEU A 5 -25.78 22.66 -7.25
N SER A 6 -25.18 22.86 -6.07
CA SER A 6 -23.76 22.78 -5.84
C SER A 6 -23.26 21.46 -6.42
N ILE A 7 -22.67 21.53 -7.60
CA ILE A 7 -21.96 20.42 -8.24
C ILE A 7 -20.97 19.90 -7.18
N PRO A 8 -21.05 18.64 -6.71
CA PRO A 8 -20.02 18.13 -5.84
C PRO A 8 -18.73 18.15 -6.64
N SER A 9 -17.84 19.08 -6.30
CA SER A 9 -16.47 19.02 -6.75
C SER A 9 -15.93 17.70 -6.21
N TRP A 10 -15.67 16.75 -7.10
CA TRP A 10 -14.99 15.51 -6.74
C TRP A 10 -13.69 15.92 -6.05
N GLN A 11 -13.68 15.86 -4.72
CA GLN A 11 -12.51 16.11 -3.93
C GLN A 11 -11.55 14.99 -4.31
N ARG A 12 -10.57 15.32 -5.15
CA ARG A 12 -9.42 14.47 -5.42
C ARG A 12 -8.90 14.06 -4.05
N GLY A 13 -9.14 12.81 -3.69
CA GLY A 13 -8.89 12.28 -2.36
C GLY A 13 -7.54 12.76 -1.87
N ALA A 14 -7.56 13.42 -0.72
CA ALA A 14 -6.39 14.08 -0.17
C ALA A 14 -5.24 13.08 -0.02
N ALA A 15 -4.07 13.50 -0.50
CA ALA A 15 -2.77 12.98 -0.17
C ALA A 15 -2.55 11.49 -0.48
N ASN A 16 -2.00 11.24 -1.67
CA ASN A 16 -1.09 10.12 -1.90
C ASN A 16 0.19 10.30 -1.05
N ARG A 17 0.05 10.33 0.28
CA ARG A 17 1.17 10.33 1.22
C ARG A 17 1.73 8.93 1.18
N TRP A 18 2.86 8.79 0.52
CA TRP A 18 3.68 7.61 0.65
C TRP A 18 4.04 7.47 2.13
N HIS A 19 3.55 6.40 2.75
CA HIS A 19 3.92 6.04 4.10
C HIS A 19 5.01 5.00 4.00
N GLU A 20 6.17 5.30 4.59
CA GLU A 20 7.20 4.30 4.80
C GLU A 20 6.64 3.25 5.77
N LYS A 21 6.61 2.00 5.31
CA LYS A 21 6.07 0.87 6.05
C LYS A 21 7.03 -0.31 5.88
N TRP A 22 7.18 -1.07 6.94
CA TRP A 22 8.11 -2.18 7.00
C TRP A 22 7.34 -3.47 6.72
N PHE A 23 7.79 -4.21 5.70
CA PHE A 23 7.19 -5.47 5.31
C PHE A 23 8.24 -6.56 5.29
N ALA A 24 7.90 -7.74 5.81
CA ALA A 24 8.72 -8.94 5.67
C ALA A 24 7.88 -10.04 5.03
N LEU A 25 8.43 -10.72 4.03
CA LEU A 25 7.80 -11.87 3.39
C LEU A 25 8.52 -13.13 3.84
N TYR A 26 7.81 -14.05 4.50
CA TYR A 26 8.35 -15.33 4.93
C TYR A 26 7.33 -16.44 4.72
N GLN A 27 7.72 -17.53 4.05
CA GLN A 27 6.85 -18.68 3.77
C GLN A 27 5.48 -18.31 3.18
N ASN A 28 5.44 -17.38 2.22
CA ASN A 28 4.21 -16.91 1.59
C ASN A 28 3.25 -16.15 2.53
N VAL A 29 3.79 -15.70 3.66
CA VAL A 29 3.11 -14.86 4.65
C VAL A 29 3.79 -13.50 4.67
N LEU A 30 3.00 -12.45 4.42
CA LEU A 30 3.47 -11.07 4.43
C LEU A 30 3.18 -10.45 5.79
N PHE A 31 4.23 -10.14 6.53
CA PHE A 31 4.19 -9.46 7.82
C PHE A 31 4.31 -7.95 7.61
N TYR A 32 3.50 -7.20 8.33
CA TYR A 32 3.49 -5.74 8.31
C TYR A 32 3.89 -5.19 9.68
N PHE A 33 4.81 -4.23 9.70
CA PHE A 33 5.32 -3.59 10.92
C PHE A 33 5.19 -2.07 10.80
N GLU A 34 4.87 -1.42 11.92
CA GLU A 34 4.77 0.05 11.99
C GLU A 34 6.15 0.73 12.09
N SER A 35 7.15 0.02 12.61
CA SER A 35 8.53 0.51 12.74
C SER A 35 9.53 -0.62 12.55
N GLU A 36 10.76 -0.27 12.18
CA GLU A 36 11.87 -1.21 11.99
C GLU A 36 12.25 -1.96 13.27
N GLN A 37 12.16 -1.29 14.43
CA GLN A 37 12.50 -1.89 15.73
C GLN A 37 11.33 -2.66 16.36
N SER A 38 10.15 -2.66 15.74
CA SER A 38 9.01 -3.42 16.27
C SER A 38 9.23 -4.91 16.05
N ALA A 39 9.48 -5.66 17.13
CA ALA A 39 9.53 -7.12 17.09
C ALA A 39 8.14 -7.76 16.88
N ARG A 40 7.05 -6.99 17.04
CA ARG A 40 5.68 -7.48 16.85
C ARG A 40 5.12 -7.00 15.50
N PRO A 41 4.64 -7.91 14.64
CA PRO A 41 3.94 -7.50 13.43
C PRO A 41 2.62 -6.84 13.83
N ALA A 42 2.34 -5.68 13.26
CA ALA A 42 1.06 -4.98 13.39
C ALA A 42 -0.05 -5.69 12.60
N GLY A 43 0.31 -6.50 11.61
CA GLY A 43 -0.62 -7.31 10.85
C GLY A 43 0.08 -8.37 10.02
N ILE A 44 -0.69 -9.36 9.56
CA ILE A 44 -0.21 -10.47 8.75
C ILE A 44 -1.21 -10.70 7.61
N TYR A 45 -0.71 -10.83 6.39
CA TYR A 45 -1.49 -11.18 5.21
C TYR A 45 -1.03 -12.53 4.68
N MET A 46 -1.94 -13.50 4.63
CA MET A 46 -1.68 -14.80 3.98
C MET A 46 -1.92 -14.65 2.49
N LEU A 47 -0.91 -14.97 1.69
CA LEU A 47 -0.98 -14.88 0.23
C LEU A 47 -1.45 -16.20 -0.38
N GLU A 48 -2.48 -16.83 0.20
CA GLU A 48 -3.03 -18.08 -0.33
C GLU A 48 -3.66 -17.83 -1.70
N GLY A 49 -3.13 -18.51 -2.73
CA GLY A 49 -3.59 -18.35 -4.12
C GLY A 49 -2.99 -17.15 -4.87
N CYS A 50 -2.10 -16.36 -4.25
CA CYS A 50 -1.35 -15.32 -4.96
C CYS A 50 0.02 -15.86 -5.40
N SER A 51 0.38 -15.66 -6.67
CA SER A 51 1.73 -15.93 -7.17
C SER A 51 2.59 -14.67 -7.08
N CYS A 52 3.63 -14.68 -6.26
CA CYS A 52 4.65 -13.63 -6.29
C CYS A 52 5.66 -13.95 -7.40
N GLU A 53 5.64 -13.19 -8.49
CA GLU A 53 6.72 -13.23 -9.48
C GLU A 53 7.78 -12.19 -9.13
N ARG A 54 9.06 -12.60 -9.21
CA ARG A 54 10.18 -11.68 -8.99
C ARG A 54 10.28 -10.73 -10.18
N ALA A 55 9.56 -9.62 -10.12
CA ALA A 55 9.77 -8.51 -11.03
C ALA A 55 11.08 -7.81 -10.64
N VAL A 56 12.17 -8.15 -11.34
CA VAL A 56 13.35 -7.29 -11.35
C VAL A 56 12.96 -6.05 -12.14
N VAL A 57 12.46 -5.03 -11.45
CA VAL A 57 12.31 -3.71 -12.05
C VAL A 57 13.72 -3.22 -12.28
N LYS A 58 14.18 -3.37 -13.53
CA LYS A 58 15.42 -2.79 -14.02
C LYS A 58 15.21 -1.28 -14.04
N LEU A 59 15.34 -0.65 -12.88
CA LEU A 59 15.33 0.79 -12.77
C LEU A 59 16.61 1.27 -13.44
N TRP A 60 16.46 1.72 -14.69
CA TRP A 60 17.42 2.53 -15.44
C TRP A 60 18.79 1.90 -15.66
N LEU A 61 18.89 1.02 -16.66
CA LEU A 61 20.10 0.92 -17.49
C LEU A 61 19.69 1.39 -18.89
N ASP A 62 19.55 2.71 -19.02
CA ASP A 62 19.84 3.56 -20.19
C ASP A 62 19.69 5.03 -19.77
#